data_AF-A0A816LRY1-F1
#
_entry.id   AF-A0A816LRY1-F1
#
_cell.length_a   1.000
_cell.length_b   1.000
_cell.length_c   1.000
_cell.angle_alpha   90.00
_cell.angle_beta   90.00
_cell.angle_gamma   90.00
#
_symmetry.space_group_name_H-M   'P 1'
#
loop_
_entity.id
_entity.type
_entity.pdbx_description
1 polymer ?
#
loop_
_entity_poly.entity_id
_entity_poly.type
_entity_poly.pdbx_seq_one_letter_code
_entity_poly.pdbx_strand_id
1 'polypeptide(L)'
;MTYFREAVVNTQELLDLLVKCENKIQTRIKIGVNSKMPSRFPPVVFCTPKELGGLSMLSVGHISIPQSDLRWSKQIDVGSTHFCSRTSHDEDQLILILYRYIMPWEAEFIDSQRVWTEYALKRQEANTQNKRLTLDDLEDSWDRGIPRIDTLFQKDRHVLAYDKEWRKLTNAQRSDLNQVPNRHFTSWWSPTIDRANVYVGFQVQLNFTGIFMHGKIPTLKISVIQIFRAHLWLKIRESVVLDLCQVFDQELDALEVETVQKETIHRRKSYKMNSSCADILLFAAYKWNTSKPSLLADSKDVIDNTTSEKYWIGVQLRRGD
;
A
#
# COMPACT_ATOMS: atom_id res chain seq x y z
N MET A 1 -19.98 18.39 -4.86
CA MET A 1 -20.51 17.80 -3.61
C MET A 1 -20.70 18.83 -2.51
N THR A 2 -19.68 19.55 -2.05
CA THR A 2 -19.79 20.48 -0.90
C THR A 2 -20.71 21.69 -1.10
N TYR A 3 -20.86 22.18 -2.33
CA TYR A 3 -21.78 23.29 -2.67
C TYR A 3 -23.24 22.83 -2.80
N PHE A 4 -23.50 21.79 -3.58
CA PHE A 4 -24.88 21.34 -3.89
C PHE A 4 -25.46 20.35 -2.85
N ARG A 5 -24.61 19.59 -2.14
CA ARG A 5 -24.97 18.67 -1.04
C ARG A 5 -26.15 17.75 -1.35
N GLU A 6 -27.24 17.86 -0.60
CA GLU A 6 -28.47 17.07 -0.72
C GLU A 6 -29.10 17.12 -2.13
N ALA A 7 -28.96 18.23 -2.85
CA ALA A 7 -29.48 18.36 -4.21
C ALA A 7 -28.80 17.38 -5.19
N VAL A 8 -27.56 16.96 -4.92
CA VAL A 8 -26.85 15.98 -5.76
C VAL A 8 -27.52 14.61 -5.68
N VAL A 9 -27.95 14.19 -4.49
CA VAL A 9 -28.58 12.87 -4.30
C VAL A 9 -29.95 12.80 -4.94
N ASN A 10 -30.68 13.92 -4.96
CA ASN A 10 -31.98 14.00 -5.61
C ASN A 10 -31.88 14.09 -7.14
N THR A 11 -30.69 14.32 -7.70
CA THR A 11 -30.49 14.47 -9.15
C THR A 11 -29.82 13.22 -9.74
N GLN A 12 -30.63 12.25 -10.20
CA GLN A 12 -30.14 10.98 -10.74
C GLN A 12 -29.17 11.14 -11.92
N GLU A 13 -29.46 12.04 -12.85
CA GLU A 13 -28.60 12.30 -14.02
C GLU A 13 -27.19 12.76 -13.62
N LEU A 14 -27.10 13.52 -12.52
CA LEU A 14 -25.82 13.98 -11.99
C LEU A 14 -25.05 12.84 -11.34
N LEU A 15 -25.73 11.92 -10.63
CA LEU A 15 -25.09 10.72 -10.06
C LEU A 15 -24.50 9.83 -11.17
N ASP A 16 -25.27 9.58 -12.22
CA ASP A 16 -24.80 8.81 -13.39
C ASP A 16 -23.60 9.47 -14.07
N LEU A 17 -23.63 10.80 -14.20
CA LEU A 17 -22.51 11.56 -14.75
C LEU A 17 -21.27 11.48 -13.86
N LEU A 18 -21.42 11.53 -12.54
CA LEU A 18 -20.32 11.44 -11.59
C LEU A 18 -19.63 10.06 -11.67
N VAL A 19 -20.39 8.98 -11.72
CA VAL A 19 -19.86 7.62 -11.89
C VAL A 19 -19.13 7.48 -13.24
N LYS A 20 -19.68 8.04 -14.33
CA LYS A 20 -19.03 8.06 -15.64
C LYS A 20 -17.70 8.84 -15.60
N CYS A 21 -17.67 9.99 -14.93
CA CYS A 21 -16.47 10.81 -14.79
C CYS A 21 -15.39 10.12 -13.93
N GLU A 22 -15.78 9.48 -12.83
CA GLU A 22 -14.88 8.70 -11.99
C GLU A 22 -14.20 7.58 -12.81
N ASN A 23 -14.99 6.82 -13.56
CA ASN A 23 -14.48 5.78 -14.46
C ASN A 23 -13.56 6.34 -15.57
N LYS A 24 -13.86 7.52 -16.12
CA LYS A 24 -12.97 8.19 -17.10
C LYS A 24 -11.62 8.56 -16.50
N ILE A 25 -11.60 9.09 -15.27
CA ILE A 25 -10.37 9.45 -14.56
C ILE A 25 -9.56 8.18 -14.25
N GLN A 26 -10.19 7.15 -13.68
CA GLN A 26 -9.53 5.86 -13.45
C GLN A 26 -8.95 5.30 -14.74
N THR A 27 -9.71 5.35 -15.85
CA THR A 27 -9.24 4.89 -17.17
C THR A 27 -8.04 5.69 -17.67
N ARG A 28 -8.00 7.01 -17.42
CA ARG A 28 -6.85 7.86 -17.77
C ARG A 28 -5.59 7.46 -16.99
N ILE A 29 -5.73 7.15 -15.70
CA ILE A 29 -4.63 6.67 -14.85
C ILE A 29 -4.11 5.31 -15.36
N LYS A 30 -5.04 4.38 -15.65
CA LYS A 30 -4.74 3.07 -16.24
C LYS A 30 -3.91 3.20 -17.51
N ILE A 31 -4.34 4.06 -18.44
CA ILE A 31 -3.61 4.36 -19.69
C ILE A 31 -2.21 4.92 -19.42
N GLY A 32 -2.05 5.77 -18.39
CA GLY A 32 -0.76 6.33 -18.00
C GLY A 32 0.27 5.27 -17.57
N VAL A 33 -0.19 4.13 -17.03
CA VAL A 33 0.65 2.96 -16.64
C VAL A 33 0.75 1.93 -17.79
N ASN A 34 0.21 2.25 -18.97
CA ASN A 34 0.17 1.38 -20.14
C ASN A 34 -0.58 0.05 -19.91
N SER A 35 -1.69 0.08 -19.17
CA SER A 35 -2.59 -1.07 -19.03
C SER A 35 -4.03 -0.61 -18.95
N LYS A 36 -4.98 -1.39 -19.49
CA LYS A 36 -6.42 -1.16 -19.32
C LYS A 36 -7.11 -2.27 -18.52
N MET A 37 -6.37 -3.29 -18.09
CA MET A 37 -6.96 -4.46 -17.43
C MET A 37 -7.43 -4.12 -16.02
N PRO A 38 -8.73 -4.27 -15.71
CA PRO A 38 -9.29 -3.90 -14.40
C PRO A 38 -8.57 -4.58 -13.23
N SER A 39 -8.15 -5.82 -13.44
CA SER A 39 -7.56 -6.65 -12.41
C SER A 39 -6.15 -6.21 -11.96
N ARG A 40 -5.42 -5.37 -12.72
CA ARG A 40 -4.16 -4.73 -12.24
C ARG A 40 -4.41 -3.54 -11.32
N PHE A 41 -5.65 -3.04 -11.31
CA PHE A 41 -6.02 -1.82 -10.63
C PHE A 41 -7.21 -2.09 -9.71
N PRO A 42 -6.99 -2.87 -8.65
CA PRO A 42 -8.01 -3.01 -7.62
C PRO A 42 -8.32 -1.64 -7.01
N PRO A 43 -9.52 -1.45 -6.44
CA PRO A 43 -9.95 -0.13 -5.99
C PRO A 43 -9.01 0.52 -4.95
N VAL A 44 -8.31 -0.31 -4.17
CA VAL A 44 -7.30 0.12 -3.19
C VAL A 44 -6.22 1.02 -3.81
N VAL A 45 -5.82 0.80 -5.06
CA VAL A 45 -4.81 1.62 -5.75
C VAL A 45 -5.28 3.08 -5.92
N PHE A 46 -6.58 3.28 -6.09
CA PHE A 46 -7.17 4.61 -6.27
C PHE A 46 -7.53 5.27 -4.94
N CYS A 47 -8.17 4.53 -4.04
CA CYS A 47 -8.80 5.10 -2.85
C CYS A 47 -7.89 5.18 -1.63
N THR A 48 -6.73 4.50 -1.64
CA THR A 48 -5.77 4.58 -0.52
C THR A 48 -5.30 6.03 -0.33
N PRO A 49 -5.22 6.54 0.92
CA PRO A 49 -4.71 7.88 1.21
C PRO A 49 -3.30 8.11 0.65
N LYS A 50 -2.96 9.37 0.35
CA LYS A 50 -1.66 9.73 -0.24
C LYS A 50 -0.50 9.44 0.71
N GLU A 51 -0.77 9.51 2.01
CA GLU A 51 0.15 9.21 3.11
C GLU A 51 0.60 7.75 3.07
N LEU A 52 -0.24 6.85 2.53
CA LEU A 52 0.04 5.43 2.34
C LEU A 52 0.43 5.10 0.88
N GLY A 53 0.79 6.12 0.09
CA GLY A 53 1.24 5.97 -1.29
C GLY A 53 0.13 5.74 -2.33
N GLY A 54 -1.15 5.86 -1.94
CA GLY A 54 -2.28 5.82 -2.86
C GLY A 54 -2.58 7.16 -3.54
N LEU A 55 -3.66 7.20 -4.33
CA LEU A 55 -4.06 8.43 -5.04
C LEU A 55 -5.05 9.30 -4.23
N SER A 56 -5.58 8.78 -3.12
CA SER A 56 -6.62 9.41 -2.30
C SER A 56 -7.81 9.87 -3.14
N MET A 57 -8.19 9.07 -4.13
CA MET A 57 -9.35 9.35 -4.96
C MET A 57 -10.63 9.18 -4.12
N LEU A 58 -11.35 10.28 -3.92
CA LEU A 58 -12.64 10.27 -3.24
C LEU A 58 -13.69 9.67 -4.17
N SER A 59 -14.34 8.59 -3.73
CA SER A 59 -15.34 7.89 -4.53
C SER A 59 -16.74 8.48 -4.31
N VAL A 60 -17.50 8.52 -5.39
CA VAL A 60 -18.92 8.89 -5.39
C VAL A 60 -19.79 7.67 -5.75
N GLY A 61 -19.22 6.67 -6.42
CA GLY A 61 -19.90 5.43 -6.78
C GLY A 61 -19.90 4.36 -5.69
N HIS A 62 -20.82 3.40 -5.82
CA HIS A 62 -20.80 2.16 -5.04
C HIS A 62 -19.82 1.18 -5.69
N ILE A 63 -18.59 1.11 -5.17
CA ILE A 63 -17.55 0.18 -5.64
C ILE A 63 -17.33 -0.88 -4.56
N SER A 64 -17.44 -2.16 -4.92
CA SER A 64 -17.12 -3.28 -4.02
C SER A 64 -15.63 -3.64 -4.04
N ILE A 65 -15.11 -4.03 -2.89
CA ILE A 65 -13.75 -4.51 -2.70
C ILE A 65 -13.75 -6.04 -2.84
N PRO A 66 -12.96 -6.62 -3.75
CA PRO A 66 -12.86 -8.06 -3.90
C PRO A 66 -12.30 -8.75 -2.64
N GLN A 67 -12.88 -9.89 -2.25
CA GLN A 67 -12.41 -10.70 -1.11
C GLN A 67 -10.96 -11.18 -1.26
N SER A 68 -10.47 -11.33 -2.49
CA SER A 68 -9.06 -11.68 -2.75
C SER A 68 -8.08 -10.64 -2.21
N ASP A 69 -8.51 -9.37 -2.14
CA ASP A 69 -7.65 -8.24 -1.81
C ASP A 69 -7.59 -8.00 -0.28
N LEU A 70 -8.37 -8.78 0.49
CA LEU A 70 -8.45 -8.70 1.96
C LEU A 70 -7.46 -9.63 2.68
N ARG A 71 -6.61 -10.34 1.92
CA ARG A 71 -5.63 -11.30 2.44
C ARG A 71 -4.27 -10.63 2.64
N TRP A 72 -3.63 -10.91 3.77
CA TRP A 72 -2.26 -10.47 4.05
C TRP A 72 -1.55 -11.49 4.95
N SER A 73 -0.22 -11.41 5.05
CA SER A 73 0.57 -12.29 5.91
C SER A 73 1.66 -11.52 6.63
N LYS A 74 2.13 -12.10 7.74
CA LYS A 74 3.26 -11.59 8.51
C LYS A 74 4.18 -12.74 8.89
N GLN A 75 5.47 -12.58 8.60
CA GLN A 75 6.50 -13.47 9.10
C GLN A 75 6.82 -13.11 10.56
N ILE A 76 6.76 -14.11 11.43
CA ILE A 76 7.21 -14.05 12.83
C ILE A 76 8.30 -15.12 13.03
N ASP A 77 9.01 -15.08 14.16
CA ASP A 77 10.13 -15.98 14.44
C ASP A 77 9.73 -17.47 14.38
N VAL A 78 8.49 -17.79 14.76
CA VAL A 78 7.95 -19.16 14.76
C VAL A 78 7.50 -19.61 13.36
N GLY A 79 7.25 -18.70 12.43
CA GLY A 79 6.77 -19.03 11.08
C GLY A 79 5.94 -17.94 10.39
N SER A 80 5.34 -18.29 9.26
CA SER A 80 4.45 -17.39 8.51
C SER A 80 3.02 -17.47 9.04
N THR A 81 2.43 -16.33 9.41
CA THR A 81 1.01 -16.24 9.80
C THR A 81 0.21 -15.57 8.69
N HIS A 82 -0.95 -16.14 8.36
CA HIS A 82 -1.85 -15.65 7.31
C HIS A 82 -3.13 -15.09 7.94
N PHE A 83 -3.54 -13.93 7.45
CA PHE A 83 -4.71 -13.20 7.93
C PHE A 83 -5.65 -12.87 6.77
N CYS A 84 -6.94 -12.80 7.08
CA CYS A 84 -7.97 -12.31 6.19
C CYS A 84 -8.86 -11.37 7.02
N SER A 85 -9.10 -10.14 6.55
CA SER A 85 -9.82 -9.14 7.35
C SER A 85 -11.31 -9.45 7.55
N ARG A 86 -11.82 -10.55 6.98
CA ARG A 86 -13.18 -11.07 7.21
C ARG A 86 -13.29 -12.53 6.75
N THR A 87 -14.05 -13.35 7.47
CA THR A 87 -14.28 -14.79 7.16
C THR A 87 -15.76 -15.16 7.01
N SER A 88 -16.71 -14.27 7.33
CA SER A 88 -18.15 -14.52 7.20
C SER A 88 -18.72 -13.99 5.88
N HIS A 89 -19.77 -14.64 5.38
CA HIS A 89 -20.51 -14.37 4.14
C HIS A 89 -21.27 -13.02 4.08
N ASP A 90 -20.97 -12.08 4.98
CA ASP A 90 -21.72 -10.83 5.06
C ASP A 90 -21.20 -9.78 4.07
N GLU A 91 -22.15 -9.28 3.28
CA GLU A 91 -22.15 -8.16 2.32
C GLU A 91 -20.80 -7.62 1.84
N ASP A 92 -20.66 -7.58 0.51
CA ASP A 92 -19.56 -6.95 -0.24
C ASP A 92 -19.06 -5.69 0.46
N GLN A 93 -17.79 -5.67 0.83
CA GLN A 93 -17.19 -4.49 1.45
C GLN A 93 -17.21 -3.35 0.43
N LEU A 94 -18.03 -2.34 0.67
CA LEU A 94 -18.14 -1.18 -0.21
C LEU A 94 -17.13 -0.10 0.18
N ILE A 95 -16.61 0.60 -0.83
CA ILE A 95 -15.85 1.81 -0.63
C ILE A 95 -16.75 2.90 -0.05
N LEU A 96 -16.20 3.65 0.88
CA LEU A 96 -16.86 4.77 1.52
C LEU A 96 -17.17 5.88 0.50
N ILE A 97 -18.45 6.26 0.42
CA ILE A 97 -18.94 7.28 -0.50
C ILE A 97 -18.88 8.65 0.16
N LEU A 98 -18.33 9.62 -0.57
CA LEU A 98 -18.12 10.99 -0.10
C LEU A 98 -19.37 11.65 0.49
N TYR A 99 -20.55 11.38 -0.06
CA TYR A 99 -21.81 11.96 0.41
C TYR A 99 -22.09 11.66 1.90
N ARG A 100 -21.73 10.46 2.39
CA ARG A 100 -21.96 10.10 3.80
C ARG A 100 -21.19 10.97 4.80
N TYR A 101 -20.13 11.63 4.33
CA TYR A 101 -19.25 12.47 5.14
C TYR A 101 -19.55 13.97 5.00
N ILE A 102 -20.53 14.35 4.18
CA ILE A 102 -20.92 15.74 3.98
C ILE A 102 -22.26 15.97 4.66
N MET A 103 -22.26 16.86 5.65
CA MET A 103 -23.48 17.29 6.33
C MET A 103 -24.42 18.02 5.33
N PRO A 104 -25.72 17.70 5.28
CA PRO A 104 -26.72 18.45 4.51
C PRO A 104 -26.77 19.93 4.88
N TRP A 105 -27.29 20.79 4.00
CA TRP A 105 -27.36 22.24 4.27
C TRP A 105 -28.36 22.54 5.38
N GLU A 106 -29.51 21.88 5.36
CA GLU A 106 -30.54 22.03 6.40
C GLU A 106 -29.97 21.75 7.80
N ALA A 107 -29.27 20.62 7.96
CA ALA A 107 -28.64 20.24 9.22
C ALA A 107 -27.57 21.26 9.66
N GLU A 108 -26.76 21.77 8.73
CA GLU A 108 -25.73 22.75 9.05
C GLU A 108 -26.32 24.12 9.45
N PHE A 109 -27.44 24.55 8.85
CA PHE A 109 -28.10 25.79 9.24
C PHE A 109 -28.68 25.71 10.65
N ILE A 110 -29.33 24.60 10.98
CA ILE A 110 -29.89 24.36 12.31
C ILE A 110 -28.76 24.30 13.35
N ASP A 111 -27.70 23.52 13.07
CA ASP A 111 -26.54 23.42 13.97
C ASP A 111 -25.83 24.76 14.11
N SER A 112 -25.72 25.55 13.04
CA SER A 112 -25.14 26.89 13.06
C SER A 112 -25.90 27.84 13.99
N GLN A 113 -27.23 27.88 13.90
CA GLN A 113 -28.02 28.73 14.78
C GLN A 113 -27.78 28.36 16.25
N ARG A 114 -27.81 27.07 16.57
CA ARG A 114 -27.56 26.55 17.92
C ARG A 114 -26.15 26.91 18.42
N VAL A 115 -25.15 26.61 17.62
CA VAL A 115 -23.73 26.83 17.96
C VAL A 115 -23.42 28.32 18.17
N TRP A 116 -23.98 29.21 17.34
CA TRP A 116 -23.80 30.66 17.53
C TRP A 116 -24.56 31.22 18.73
N THR A 117 -25.74 30.68 19.07
CA THR A 117 -26.44 31.06 20.31
C THR A 117 -25.68 30.60 21.54
N GLU A 118 -25.13 29.38 21.53
CA GLU A 118 -24.30 28.83 22.61
C GLU A 118 -23.03 29.68 22.79
N TYR A 119 -22.36 30.04 21.69
CA TYR A 119 -21.20 30.93 21.72
C TYR A 119 -21.53 32.30 22.33
N ALA A 120 -22.68 32.90 21.96
CA ALA A 120 -23.10 34.19 22.48
C ALA A 120 -23.32 34.14 24.00
N LEU A 121 -23.93 33.06 24.52
CA LEU A 121 -24.13 32.82 25.95
C LEU A 121 -22.79 32.63 26.67
N LYS A 122 -21.93 31.73 26.19
CA LYS A 122 -20.59 31.48 26.75
C LYS A 122 -19.74 32.76 26.80
N ARG A 123 -19.84 33.60 25.76
CA ARG A 123 -19.15 34.89 25.71
C ARG A 123 -19.70 35.87 26.75
N GLN A 124 -21.02 35.91 26.95
CA GLN A 124 -21.63 36.74 27.97
C GLN A 124 -21.24 36.29 29.38
N GLU A 125 -21.26 34.98 29.65
CA GLU A 125 -20.82 34.39 30.92
C GLU A 125 -19.34 34.71 31.20
N ALA A 126 -18.46 34.51 30.23
CA ALA A 126 -17.04 34.85 30.35
C ALA A 126 -16.85 36.35 30.67
N ASN A 127 -17.60 37.24 30.00
CA ASN A 127 -17.57 38.67 30.30
C ASN A 127 -18.06 38.99 31.72
N THR A 128 -19.14 38.35 32.20
CA THR A 128 -19.62 38.54 33.58
C THR A 128 -18.61 38.07 34.63
N GLN A 129 -17.83 37.03 34.30
CA GLN A 129 -16.74 36.53 35.14
C GLN A 129 -15.42 37.27 34.92
N ASN A 130 -15.37 38.30 34.06
CA ASN A 130 -14.15 38.98 33.61
C ASN A 130 -13.05 38.02 33.12
N LYS A 131 -13.44 36.85 32.59
CA LYS A 131 -12.55 35.86 31.97
C LYS A 131 -12.53 36.08 30.45
N ARG A 132 -11.38 35.89 29.83
CA ARG A 132 -11.29 35.77 28.38
C ARG A 132 -11.62 34.34 27.95
N LEU A 133 -12.50 34.21 26.94
CA LEU A 133 -12.83 32.92 26.34
C LEU A 133 -11.58 32.29 25.71
N THR A 134 -11.28 31.04 26.07
CA THR A 134 -10.14 30.28 25.54
C THR A 134 -10.60 29.28 24.47
N LEU A 135 -9.65 28.65 23.78
CA LEU A 135 -9.92 27.62 22.77
C LEU A 135 -10.65 26.41 23.37
N ASP A 136 -10.23 25.98 24.56
CA ASP A 136 -10.79 24.83 25.28
C ASP A 136 -12.29 25.01 25.57
N ASP A 137 -12.75 26.25 25.82
CA ASP A 137 -14.17 26.54 26.08
C ASP A 137 -15.06 26.31 24.82
N LEU A 138 -14.44 26.16 23.63
CA LEU A 138 -15.10 26.06 22.32
C LEU A 138 -14.75 24.80 21.52
N GLU A 139 -13.96 23.89 22.08
CA GLU A 139 -13.46 22.69 21.38
C GLU A 139 -14.60 21.85 20.76
N ASP A 140 -15.71 21.68 21.49
CA ASP A 140 -16.90 20.93 21.04
C ASP A 140 -17.54 21.49 19.75
N SER A 141 -17.33 22.78 19.49
CA SER A 141 -17.98 23.54 18.43
C SER A 141 -17.00 24.11 17.40
N TRP A 142 -15.72 23.72 17.49
CA TRP A 142 -14.61 24.35 16.75
C TRP A 142 -14.86 24.42 15.24
N ASP A 143 -15.17 23.28 14.63
CA ASP A 143 -15.40 23.15 13.18
C ASP A 143 -16.88 23.40 12.79
N ARG A 144 -17.72 23.97 13.67
CA ARG A 144 -19.17 24.13 13.45
C ARG A 144 -19.56 25.58 13.14
N GLY A 145 -20.74 25.74 12.57
CA GLY A 145 -21.37 27.03 12.30
C GLY A 145 -21.07 27.65 10.93
N ILE A 146 -21.94 28.58 10.53
CA ILE A 146 -21.77 29.46 9.38
C ILE A 146 -21.99 30.90 9.84
N PRO A 147 -20.95 31.75 9.86
CA PRO A 147 -19.52 31.44 9.66
C PRO A 147 -18.99 30.40 10.66
N ARG A 148 -17.88 29.72 10.33
CA ARG A 148 -17.28 28.72 11.23
C ARG A 148 -16.70 29.38 12.48
N ILE A 149 -16.85 28.77 13.65
CA ILE A 149 -16.39 29.35 14.93
C ILE A 149 -14.87 29.56 14.96
N ASP A 150 -14.10 28.59 14.46
CA ASP A 150 -12.63 28.66 14.36
C ASP A 150 -12.10 29.95 13.70
N THR A 151 -12.88 30.54 12.78
CA THR A 151 -12.50 31.79 12.08
C THR A 151 -12.29 32.97 13.03
N LEU A 152 -12.88 32.93 14.22
CA LEU A 152 -12.67 33.94 15.27
C LEU A 152 -11.22 33.98 15.78
N PHE A 153 -10.47 32.90 15.61
CA PHE A 153 -9.10 32.70 16.10
C PHE A 153 -8.05 32.74 14.98
N GLN A 154 -8.41 33.19 13.78
CA GLN A 154 -7.46 33.38 12.68
C GLN A 154 -6.44 34.47 13.00
N LYS A 155 -5.18 34.24 12.57
CA LYS A 155 -4.06 35.18 12.76
C LYS A 155 -4.34 36.56 12.18
N ASP A 156 -4.87 36.60 10.95
CA ASP A 156 -5.06 37.85 10.19
C ASP A 156 -6.49 38.41 10.29
N ARG A 157 -7.26 38.02 11.32
CA ARG A 157 -8.65 38.44 11.50
C ARG A 157 -8.85 39.96 11.42
N HIS A 158 -7.92 40.74 11.96
CA HIS A 158 -7.99 42.20 11.93
C HIS A 158 -7.82 42.77 10.52
N VAL A 159 -7.02 42.13 9.67
CA VAL A 159 -6.81 42.53 8.27
C VAL A 159 -8.03 42.13 7.43
N LEU A 160 -8.55 40.92 7.64
CA LEU A 160 -9.74 40.41 6.93
C LEU A 160 -11.01 41.24 7.17
N ALA A 161 -11.08 42.01 8.26
CA ALA A 161 -12.20 42.93 8.52
C ALA A 161 -12.31 44.06 7.46
N TYR A 162 -11.20 44.38 6.78
CA TYR A 162 -11.16 45.39 5.71
C TYR A 162 -11.38 44.80 4.31
N ASP A 163 -11.32 43.48 4.17
CA ASP A 163 -11.53 42.78 2.91
C ASP A 163 -13.02 42.72 2.56
N LYS A 164 -13.49 43.70 1.79
CA LYS A 164 -14.88 43.83 1.35
C LYS A 164 -15.02 43.29 -0.08
N GLU A 165 -16.17 42.70 -0.38
CA GLU A 165 -16.50 42.15 -1.70
C GLU A 165 -15.57 41.02 -2.21
N TRP A 166 -14.79 40.39 -1.33
CA TRP A 166 -13.87 39.28 -1.63
C TRP A 166 -14.51 38.09 -2.38
N ARG A 167 -15.84 37.96 -2.35
CA ARG A 167 -16.58 36.94 -3.12
C ARG A 167 -16.51 37.15 -4.64
N LYS A 168 -16.11 38.32 -5.12
CA LYS A 168 -15.89 38.63 -6.55
C LYS A 168 -14.49 38.15 -6.98
N LEU A 169 -14.30 36.84 -7.09
CA LEU A 169 -13.00 36.25 -7.50
C LEU A 169 -12.89 36.13 -9.02
N THR A 170 -11.72 36.45 -9.58
CA THR A 170 -11.36 36.17 -10.98
C THR A 170 -10.80 34.74 -11.13
N ASN A 171 -11.01 34.12 -12.29
CA ASN A 171 -10.64 32.72 -12.56
C ASN A 171 -9.13 32.42 -12.43
N ALA A 172 -8.27 33.44 -12.42
CA ALA A 172 -6.82 33.29 -12.36
C ALA A 172 -6.28 32.85 -10.99
N GLN A 173 -7.05 33.00 -9.90
CA GLN A 173 -6.63 32.64 -8.54
C GLN A 173 -6.85 31.15 -8.20
N ARG A 174 -7.21 30.31 -9.20
CA ARG A 174 -7.65 28.92 -9.00
C ARG A 174 -6.65 27.85 -9.45
N SER A 175 -5.47 28.22 -9.94
CA SER A 175 -4.49 27.26 -10.43
C SER A 175 -3.25 27.25 -9.55
N ASP A 176 -3.05 26.13 -8.85
CA ASP A 176 -1.79 25.39 -8.85
C ASP A 176 -1.97 24.08 -8.08
N LEU A 177 -1.51 22.96 -8.64
CA LEU A 177 -0.67 21.98 -7.92
C LEU A 177 -0.10 20.91 -8.86
N ASN A 178 1.16 20.60 -8.58
CA ASN A 178 2.09 19.83 -9.39
C ASN A 178 1.78 18.33 -9.49
N GLN A 179 2.24 17.77 -10.61
CA GLN A 179 2.11 16.38 -11.03
C GLN A 179 2.74 15.41 -10.02
N VAL A 180 2.01 14.36 -9.65
CA VAL A 180 2.61 13.20 -8.96
C VAL A 180 3.54 12.50 -9.94
N PRO A 181 4.83 12.29 -9.63
CA PRO A 181 5.73 11.58 -10.51
C PRO A 181 5.31 10.10 -10.60
N ASN A 182 4.67 9.74 -11.72
CA ASN A 182 4.13 8.41 -12.03
C ASN A 182 5.07 7.25 -11.71
N ARG A 183 6.39 7.49 -11.76
CA ARG A 183 7.42 6.48 -11.51
C ARG A 183 7.41 5.94 -10.07
N HIS A 184 7.26 6.81 -9.07
CA HIS A 184 7.22 6.39 -7.66
C HIS A 184 5.94 5.60 -7.39
N PHE A 185 4.82 6.10 -7.89
CA PHE A 185 3.53 5.45 -7.80
C PHE A 185 3.55 4.02 -8.40
N THR A 186 4.06 3.86 -9.62
CA THR A 186 4.14 2.52 -10.24
C THR A 186 5.09 1.59 -9.48
N SER A 187 6.17 2.11 -8.89
CA SER A 187 7.11 1.30 -8.11
C SER A 187 6.50 0.81 -6.79
N TRP A 188 5.78 1.69 -6.09
CA TRP A 188 5.11 1.38 -4.82
C TRP A 188 4.05 0.28 -5.01
N TRP A 189 3.15 0.47 -5.96
CA TRP A 189 2.09 -0.49 -6.28
C TRP A 189 2.55 -1.62 -7.22
N SER A 190 3.86 -1.84 -7.36
CA SER A 190 4.39 -2.84 -8.31
C SER A 190 3.93 -4.28 -8.07
N PRO A 191 3.80 -4.79 -6.84
CA PRO A 191 3.29 -6.16 -6.61
C PRO A 191 1.89 -6.33 -7.20
N THR A 192 0.99 -5.39 -6.89
CA THR A 192 -0.39 -5.41 -7.38
C THR A 192 -0.51 -5.16 -8.89
N ILE A 193 0.31 -4.25 -9.45
CA ILE A 193 0.25 -3.88 -10.87
C ILE A 193 0.89 -4.96 -11.75
N ASP A 194 1.94 -5.64 -11.29
CA ASP A 194 2.72 -6.62 -12.06
C ASP A 194 2.40 -8.06 -11.66
N ARG A 195 1.10 -8.36 -11.44
CA ARG A 195 0.66 -9.66 -10.94
C ARG A 195 0.41 -10.70 -12.04
N ALA A 196 0.74 -11.96 -11.73
CA ALA A 196 0.66 -13.08 -12.67
C ALA A 196 -0.78 -13.46 -13.04
N ASN A 197 -1.70 -13.37 -12.06
CA ASN A 197 -3.07 -13.84 -12.16
C ASN A 197 -3.98 -12.98 -13.07
N VAL A 198 -3.40 -12.16 -13.94
CA VAL A 198 -4.08 -11.03 -14.58
C VAL A 198 -3.73 -10.78 -16.02
N TYR A 199 -2.58 -11.23 -16.51
CA TYR A 199 -2.21 -10.99 -17.89
C TYR A 199 -2.31 -12.26 -18.74
N VAL A 200 -3.22 -12.24 -19.72
CA VAL A 200 -3.25 -13.18 -20.84
C VAL A 200 -2.17 -12.80 -21.86
N GLY A 201 -0.93 -12.71 -21.42
CA GLY A 201 0.16 -12.39 -22.33
C GLY A 201 1.51 -12.85 -21.83
N PHE A 202 2.52 -12.69 -22.68
CA PHE A 202 3.82 -13.29 -22.47
C PHE A 202 4.53 -12.71 -21.24
N GLN A 203 4.82 -13.59 -20.29
CA GLN A 203 5.67 -13.31 -19.15
C GLN A 203 7.11 -13.12 -19.64
N VAL A 204 7.74 -12.00 -19.29
CA VAL A 204 9.11 -11.68 -19.71
C VAL A 204 10.00 -11.58 -18.49
N GLN A 205 11.08 -12.35 -18.48
CA GLN A 205 12.11 -12.24 -17.45
C GLN A 205 13.01 -11.02 -17.71
N LEU A 206 13.30 -10.23 -16.67
CA LEU A 206 14.24 -9.12 -16.75
C LEU A 206 15.69 -9.61 -16.75
N ASN A 207 16.51 -9.04 -17.64
CA ASN A 207 17.92 -9.41 -17.79
C ASN A 207 18.67 -9.36 -16.46
N PHE A 208 19.43 -10.42 -16.17
CA PHE A 208 20.27 -10.57 -14.97
C PHE A 208 19.52 -10.59 -13.64
N THR A 209 18.19 -10.79 -13.65
CA THR A 209 17.37 -10.89 -12.44
C THR A 209 16.38 -12.03 -12.56
N GLY A 210 15.93 -12.57 -11.43
CA GLY A 210 14.85 -13.56 -11.38
C GLY A 210 13.44 -12.96 -11.47
N ILE A 211 13.33 -11.69 -11.88
CA ILE A 211 12.08 -10.93 -11.85
C ILE A 211 11.37 -11.13 -13.17
N PHE A 212 10.10 -11.54 -13.08
CA PHE A 212 9.22 -11.63 -14.23
C PHE A 212 8.30 -10.43 -14.27
N MET A 213 8.17 -9.85 -15.45
CA MET A 213 7.17 -8.82 -15.72
C MET A 213 6.03 -9.42 -16.51
N HIS A 214 4.82 -9.20 -16.02
CA HIS A 214 3.58 -9.70 -16.60
C HIS A 214 2.97 -8.66 -17.55
N GLY A 215 3.79 -7.89 -18.28
CA GLY A 215 3.34 -6.94 -19.31
C GLY A 215 4.33 -5.82 -19.57
N LYS A 216 4.07 -5.00 -20.59
CA LYS A 216 4.94 -3.87 -20.96
C LYS A 216 4.62 -2.64 -20.12
N ILE A 217 5.24 -2.53 -18.93
CA ILE A 217 5.14 -1.37 -18.03
C ILE A 217 6.51 -0.66 -17.98
N PRO A 218 6.78 0.35 -18.83
CA PRO A 218 8.12 0.93 -18.97
C PRO A 218 8.62 1.60 -17.68
N THR A 219 7.75 2.32 -16.98
CA THR A 219 8.09 3.02 -15.73
C THR A 219 8.55 2.05 -14.65
N LEU A 220 7.85 0.91 -14.51
CA LEU A 220 8.23 -0.16 -13.59
C LEU A 220 9.57 -0.78 -13.99
N LYS A 221 9.73 -1.13 -15.28
CA LYS A 221 10.97 -1.72 -15.81
C LYS A 221 12.19 -0.86 -15.47
N ILE A 222 12.11 0.45 -15.68
CA ILE A 222 13.18 1.39 -15.35
C ILE A 222 13.48 1.36 -13.84
N SER A 223 12.46 1.42 -12.99
CA SER A 223 12.64 1.37 -11.53
C SER A 223 13.30 0.09 -11.07
N VAL A 224 12.87 -1.07 -11.57
CA VAL A 224 13.45 -2.37 -11.20
C VAL A 224 14.90 -2.51 -11.67
N ILE A 225 15.21 -2.10 -12.90
CA ILE A 225 16.59 -2.11 -13.42
C ILE A 225 17.51 -1.23 -12.58
N GLN A 226 17.03 -0.05 -12.15
CA GLN A 226 17.83 0.84 -11.30
C GLN A 226 18.07 0.26 -9.90
N ILE A 227 17.09 -0.44 -9.31
CA ILE A 227 17.27 -1.12 -8.02
C ILE A 227 18.33 -2.23 -8.15
N PHE A 228 18.20 -3.11 -9.15
CA PHE A 228 19.09 -4.27 -9.31
C PHE A 228 20.33 -4.01 -10.19
N ARG A 229 20.75 -2.75 -10.31
CA ARG A 229 21.93 -2.36 -11.09
C ARG A 229 23.22 -3.01 -10.55
N ALA A 230 24.26 -3.04 -11.38
CA ALA A 230 25.57 -3.57 -11.01
C ALA A 230 25.54 -5.02 -10.46
N HIS A 231 24.70 -5.86 -11.08
CA HIS A 231 24.51 -7.28 -10.76
C HIS A 231 24.09 -7.54 -9.31
N LEU A 232 23.28 -6.66 -8.71
CA LEU A 232 22.86 -6.78 -7.31
C LEU A 232 22.19 -8.13 -7.01
N TRP A 233 21.37 -8.66 -7.93
CA TRP A 233 20.72 -9.96 -7.76
C TRP A 233 21.72 -11.11 -7.55
N LEU A 234 22.78 -11.12 -8.35
CA LEU A 234 23.86 -12.10 -8.23
C LEU A 234 24.60 -11.92 -6.89
N LYS A 235 24.92 -10.67 -6.55
CA LYS A 235 25.65 -10.33 -5.31
C LYS A 235 24.88 -10.72 -4.06
N ILE A 236 23.56 -10.49 -4.01
CA ILE A 236 22.72 -10.89 -2.88
C ILE A 236 22.80 -12.41 -2.69
N ARG A 237 22.62 -13.19 -3.76
CA ARG A 237 22.69 -14.64 -3.68
C ARG A 237 24.08 -15.12 -3.23
N GLU A 238 25.14 -14.57 -3.83
CA GLU A 238 26.51 -14.95 -3.47
C GLU A 238 26.86 -14.57 -2.03
N SER A 239 26.37 -13.44 -1.53
CA SER A 239 26.50 -13.04 -0.12
C SER A 239 25.83 -14.05 0.78
N VAL A 240 24.55 -14.37 0.56
CA VAL A 240 23.81 -15.33 1.40
C VAL A 240 24.49 -16.71 1.41
N VAL A 241 24.98 -17.18 0.25
CA VAL A 241 25.72 -18.46 0.19
C VAL A 241 27.03 -18.39 0.99
N LEU A 242 27.77 -17.28 0.92
CA LEU A 242 29.01 -17.11 1.70
C LEU A 242 28.72 -17.03 3.19
N ASP A 243 27.70 -16.29 3.60
CA ASP A 243 27.31 -16.14 5.00
C ASP A 243 26.88 -17.50 5.58
N LEU A 244 26.14 -18.31 4.83
CA LEU A 244 25.79 -19.68 5.23
C LEU A 244 27.04 -20.57 5.34
N CYS A 245 27.97 -20.52 4.39
CA CYS A 245 29.23 -21.27 4.50
C CYS A 245 29.98 -20.91 5.79
N GLN A 246 30.09 -19.61 6.11
CA GLN A 246 30.77 -19.14 7.32
C GLN A 246 30.10 -19.66 8.60
N VAL A 247 28.77 -19.74 8.64
CA VAL A 247 28.05 -20.32 9.77
C VAL A 247 28.32 -21.82 9.89
N PHE A 248 28.28 -22.57 8.78
CA PHE A 248 28.60 -23.99 8.82
C PHE A 248 30.06 -24.27 9.19
N ASP A 249 31.01 -23.43 8.77
CA ASP A 249 32.42 -23.52 9.15
C ASP A 249 32.64 -23.30 10.67
N GLN A 250 31.76 -22.56 11.34
CA GLN A 250 31.81 -22.36 12.79
C GLN A 250 31.22 -23.53 13.58
N GLU A 251 30.33 -24.30 12.97
CA GLU A 251 29.55 -25.37 13.62
C GLU A 251 29.95 -26.79 13.14
N LEU A 252 31.17 -26.96 12.64
CA LEU A 252 31.66 -28.23 12.08
C LEU A 252 31.60 -29.37 13.11
N ASP A 253 32.14 -29.13 14.31
CA ASP A 253 32.22 -30.15 15.37
C ASP A 253 30.84 -30.53 15.90
N ALA A 254 29.95 -29.54 16.07
CA ALA A 254 28.61 -29.75 16.61
C ALA A 254 27.70 -30.54 15.64
N LEU A 255 27.89 -30.37 14.33
CA LEU A 255 27.10 -31.01 13.28
C LEU A 255 27.76 -32.26 12.69
N GLU A 256 28.95 -32.66 13.18
CA GLU A 256 29.75 -33.78 12.65
C GLU A 256 30.05 -33.64 11.14
N VAL A 257 30.38 -32.43 10.70
CA VAL A 257 30.74 -32.11 9.31
C VAL A 257 32.25 -32.22 9.15
N GLU A 258 32.72 -33.01 8.19
CA GLU A 258 34.15 -33.11 7.83
C GLU A 258 34.61 -31.86 7.07
N THR A 259 33.88 -31.50 6.01
CA THR A 259 34.19 -30.33 5.18
C THR A 259 32.94 -29.68 4.62
N VAL A 260 32.98 -28.35 4.54
CA VAL A 260 31.97 -27.51 3.86
C VAL A 260 32.55 -27.08 2.52
N GLN A 261 31.99 -27.59 1.42
CA GLN A 261 32.42 -27.24 0.07
C GLN A 261 31.43 -26.28 -0.58
N LYS A 262 31.89 -25.07 -0.92
CA LYS A 262 31.15 -24.16 -1.80
C LYS A 262 31.38 -24.56 -3.26
N GLU A 263 30.29 -24.81 -3.98
CA GLU A 263 30.37 -25.23 -5.37
C GLU A 263 30.70 -24.08 -6.32
N THR A 264 31.55 -24.34 -7.33
CA THR A 264 31.82 -23.38 -8.40
C THR A 264 30.69 -23.40 -9.42
N ILE A 265 29.91 -22.34 -9.44
CA ILE A 265 28.63 -22.29 -10.15
C ILE A 265 28.66 -21.28 -11.27
N HIS A 266 27.97 -21.61 -12.36
CA HIS A 266 27.76 -20.67 -13.45
C HIS A 266 26.97 -19.44 -12.99
N ARG A 267 27.49 -18.23 -13.26
CA ARG A 267 26.91 -16.94 -12.82
C ARG A 267 25.41 -16.77 -13.11
N ARG A 268 24.93 -17.36 -14.20
CA ARG A 268 23.52 -17.29 -14.62
C ARG A 268 22.56 -18.14 -13.78
N LYS A 269 23.04 -19.07 -12.94
CA LYS A 269 22.18 -19.87 -12.06
C LYS A 269 21.31 -18.99 -11.17
N SER A 270 21.87 -17.88 -10.69
CA SER A 270 21.20 -16.95 -9.75
C SER A 270 19.82 -16.49 -10.19
N TYR A 271 19.59 -16.39 -11.49
CA TYR A 271 18.32 -15.99 -12.08
C TYR A 271 17.74 -17.05 -13.02
N LYS A 272 18.23 -18.30 -13.00
CA LYS A 272 17.63 -19.40 -13.76
C LYS A 272 16.54 -20.05 -12.91
N MET A 273 15.28 -19.93 -13.33
CA MET A 273 14.14 -20.41 -12.53
C MET A 273 13.65 -21.82 -12.88
N ASN A 274 14.09 -22.37 -14.01
CA ASN A 274 13.61 -23.67 -14.50
C ASN A 274 14.49 -24.84 -14.05
N SER A 275 15.74 -24.57 -13.66
CA SER A 275 16.64 -25.57 -13.10
C SER A 275 17.74 -24.93 -12.27
N SER A 276 18.22 -25.67 -11.27
CA SER A 276 19.28 -25.28 -10.35
C SER A 276 20.29 -26.41 -10.18
N CYS A 277 21.35 -26.13 -9.44
CA CYS A 277 22.33 -27.09 -8.93
C CYS A 277 22.55 -26.80 -7.43
N ALA A 278 23.35 -27.57 -6.72
CA ALA A 278 23.73 -27.26 -5.34
C ALA A 278 24.54 -25.94 -5.28
N ASP A 279 24.44 -25.21 -4.16
CA ASP A 279 25.33 -24.08 -3.82
C ASP A 279 26.42 -24.48 -2.83
N ILE A 280 26.03 -25.27 -1.83
CA ILE A 280 26.89 -25.75 -0.75
C ILE A 280 26.71 -27.26 -0.69
N LEU A 281 27.81 -27.98 -0.50
CA LEU A 281 27.82 -29.41 -0.24
C LEU A 281 28.57 -29.68 1.06
N LEU A 282 27.91 -30.35 1.99
CA LEU A 282 28.45 -30.76 3.27
C LEU A 282 28.79 -32.24 3.21
N PHE A 283 29.97 -32.60 3.71
CA PHE A 283 30.40 -33.99 3.86
C PHE A 283 30.34 -34.36 5.34
N ALA A 284 29.62 -35.43 5.66
CA ALA A 284 29.53 -35.93 7.03
C ALA A 284 30.84 -36.65 7.41
N ALA A 285 31.28 -36.50 8.66
CA ALA A 285 32.43 -37.25 9.19
C ALA A 285 32.16 -38.77 9.25
N TYR A 286 30.89 -39.15 9.40
CA TYR A 286 30.45 -40.55 9.32
C TYR A 286 29.19 -40.70 8.48
N LYS A 287 28.01 -40.64 9.09
CA LYS A 287 26.70 -40.77 8.41
C LYS A 287 25.65 -39.99 9.18
N TRP A 288 24.90 -39.14 8.47
CA TRP A 288 23.72 -38.50 9.03
C TRP A 288 22.48 -39.35 8.78
N ASN A 289 21.69 -39.57 9.83
CA ASN A 289 20.34 -40.09 9.69
C ASN A 289 19.43 -38.92 9.30
N THR A 290 18.82 -38.98 8.13
CA THR A 290 18.03 -37.87 7.58
C THR A 290 16.53 -38.11 7.74
N SER A 291 15.78 -37.05 8.00
CA SER A 291 14.32 -37.05 7.95
C SER A 291 13.79 -36.97 6.51
N LYS A 292 12.48 -37.17 6.34
CA LYS A 292 11.78 -36.81 5.10
C LYS A 292 11.75 -35.30 4.92
N PRO A 293 11.64 -34.79 3.67
CA PRO A 293 11.54 -33.35 3.43
C PRO A 293 10.39 -32.71 4.20
N SER A 294 10.69 -31.70 5.01
CA SER A 294 9.76 -30.90 5.82
C SER A 294 9.99 -29.40 5.58
N LEU A 295 9.09 -28.55 6.08
CA LEU A 295 9.28 -27.09 6.04
C LEU A 295 10.21 -26.65 7.18
N LEU A 296 10.89 -25.53 6.99
CA LEU A 296 11.82 -24.98 8.00
C LEU A 296 11.14 -24.68 9.36
N ALA A 297 9.84 -24.40 9.37
CA ALA A 297 9.08 -24.10 10.58
C ALA A 297 8.35 -25.31 11.19
N ASP A 298 8.50 -26.50 10.59
CA ASP A 298 7.92 -27.73 11.16
C ASP A 298 8.73 -28.16 12.39
N SER A 299 8.07 -28.73 13.40
CA SER A 299 8.67 -29.05 14.71
C SER A 299 8.81 -30.55 14.99
N LYS A 300 8.26 -31.41 14.13
CA LYS A 300 8.18 -32.86 14.34
C LYS A 300 8.79 -33.60 13.17
N ASP A 301 10.11 -33.68 13.16
CA ASP A 301 10.82 -34.52 12.22
C ASP A 301 10.89 -35.96 12.73
N VAL A 302 10.56 -36.90 11.85
CA VAL A 302 10.80 -38.33 12.07
C VAL A 302 12.04 -38.68 11.28
N ILE A 303 13.09 -39.08 11.99
CA ILE A 303 14.33 -39.54 11.40
C ILE A 303 14.09 -40.97 10.90
N ASP A 304 14.12 -41.14 9.58
CA ASP A 304 13.99 -42.45 8.95
C ASP A 304 15.35 -43.20 9.01
N ASN A 305 15.35 -44.50 8.70
CA ASN A 305 16.58 -45.30 8.55
C ASN A 305 17.41 -44.95 7.30
N THR A 306 17.12 -43.84 6.63
CA THR A 306 17.90 -43.36 5.48
C THR A 306 19.12 -42.61 5.98
N THR A 307 20.30 -43.11 5.63
CA THR A 307 21.58 -42.48 5.96
C THR A 307 22.20 -41.80 4.74
N SER A 308 22.76 -40.61 4.91
CA SER A 308 23.52 -39.93 3.86
C SER A 308 24.88 -39.48 4.37
N GLU A 309 25.87 -39.50 3.47
CA GLU A 309 27.23 -38.97 3.70
C GLU A 309 27.39 -37.55 3.10
N LYS A 310 26.45 -37.15 2.23
CA LYS A 310 26.47 -35.85 1.54
C LYS A 310 25.15 -35.12 1.72
N TYR A 311 25.21 -33.83 2.01
CA TYR A 311 24.04 -32.98 2.11
C TYR A 311 24.24 -31.71 1.26
N TRP A 312 23.26 -31.39 0.41
CA TRP A 312 23.36 -30.23 -0.48
C TRP A 312 22.34 -29.17 -0.10
N ILE A 313 22.75 -27.91 -0.25
CA ILE A 313 21.89 -26.75 0.00
C ILE A 313 21.81 -25.93 -1.28
N GLY A 314 20.59 -25.55 -1.67
CA GLY A 314 20.32 -24.68 -2.81
C GLY A 314 19.66 -23.37 -2.36
N VAL A 315 20.26 -22.23 -2.69
CA VAL A 315 19.73 -20.91 -2.37
C VAL A 315 19.03 -20.32 -3.59
N GLN A 316 17.71 -20.16 -3.49
CA GLN A 316 16.88 -19.56 -4.53
C GLN A 316 16.35 -18.20 -4.10
N LEU A 317 16.61 -17.18 -4.91
CA LEU A 317 15.99 -15.86 -4.76
C LEU A 317 14.70 -15.80 -5.56
N ARG A 318 13.66 -15.19 -5.01
CA ARG A 318 12.40 -14.92 -5.72
C ARG A 318 11.89 -13.54 -5.33
N ARG A 319 11.37 -12.81 -6.31
CA ARG A 319 10.55 -11.62 -6.06
C ARG A 319 9.10 -12.01 -6.28
N GLY A 320 8.30 -11.92 -5.23
CA GLY A 320 6.85 -12.12 -5.31
C GLY A 320 6.14 -10.98 -6.04
N ASP A 321 4.92 -11.28 -6.46
CA ASP A 321 3.88 -10.33 -6.88
C ASP A 321 2.89 -10.03 -5.73
#